data_AF-W7BA55-F1
#
_entry.id   AF-W7BA55-F1
#
_cell.length_a   1.000
_cell.length_b   1.000
_cell.length_c   1.000
_cell.angle_alpha   90.00
_cell.angle_beta   90.00
_cell.angle_gamma   90.00
#
_symmetry.space_group_name_H-M   'P 1'
#
loop_
_entity.id
_entity.type
_entity.pdbx_description
1 polymer ?
#
loop_
_entity_poly.entity_id
_entity_poly.type
_entity_poly.pdbx_seq_one_letter_code
_entity_poly.pdbx_strand_id
1 'polypeptide(L)' 'MLLPELYQTCGTEDFLYEDNLAFRDFLKKENIHAKYVEAPGEHNFKFWDKSIENVLEWL' A
#
# COMPACT_ATOMS: atom_id res chain seq x y z
N MET A 1 -17.80 -2.35 -15.28
CA MET A 1 -16.77 -3.35 -14.92
C MET A 1 -16.50 -3.18 -13.43
N LEU A 2 -16.42 -4.28 -12.68
CA LEU A 2 -16.08 -4.24 -11.25
C LEU A 2 -14.56 -4.25 -11.12
N LEU A 3 -14.01 -3.40 -10.24
CA LEU A 3 -12.60 -3.42 -9.89
C LEU A 3 -12.35 -4.55 -8.87
N PRO A 4 -11.16 -5.17 -8.85
CA PRO A 4 -10.77 -6.05 -7.76
C PRO A 4 -10.62 -5.26 -6.46
N GLU A 5 -10.60 -5.96 -5.33
CA GLU A 5 -10.17 -5.33 -4.09
C GLU A 5 -8.68 -4.96 -4.20
N LEU A 6 -8.33 -3.79 -3.66
CA LEU A 6 -6.99 -3.24 -3.74
C LEU A 6 -6.36 -3.19 -2.36
N TYR A 7 -5.11 -3.65 -2.26
CA TYR A 7 -4.26 -3.50 -1.09
C TYR A 7 -3.00 -2.72 -1.50
N GLN A 8 -2.73 -1.63 -0.79
CA GLN A 8 -1.56 -0.79 -1.02
C GLN A 8 -0.77 -0.69 0.29
N THR A 9 0.53 -0.95 0.23
CA THR A 9 1.42 -0.75 1.37
C THR A 9 2.76 -0.18 0.96
N CYS A 10 3.31 0.69 1.79
CA CYS A 10 4.60 1.33 1.57
C CYS A 10 5.27 1.65 2.91
N GLY A 11 6.60 1.61 2.92
CA GLY A 11 7.40 2.00 4.07
C GLY A 11 7.46 3.53 4.20
N THR A 12 7.43 4.07 5.41
CA THR A 12 7.48 5.53 5.64
C THR A 12 8.83 6.16 5.31
N GLU A 13 9.89 5.36 5.19
CA GLU A 13 11.24 5.80 4.79
C GLU A 13 11.58 5.37 3.35
N ASP A 14 10.65 4.77 2.62
CA ASP A 14 10.82 4.42 1.21
C ASP A 14 10.90 5.70 0.36
N PHE A 15 11.81 5.72 -0.62
CA PHE A 15 11.94 6.85 -1.55
C PHE A 15 10.69 7.03 -2.45
N LEU A 16 9.81 6.03 -2.52
CA LEU A 16 8.52 6.05 -3.19
C LEU A 16 7.34 6.43 -2.28
N TYR A 17 7.59 6.84 -1.03
CA TYR A 17 6.52 7.10 -0.05
C TYR A 17 5.55 8.20 -0.52
N GLU A 18 6.08 9.33 -1.01
CA GLU A 18 5.26 10.44 -1.51
C GLU A 18 4.42 10.04 -2.74
N ASP A 19 4.97 9.24 -3.64
CA ASP A 19 4.23 8.71 -4.80
C ASP A 19 3.08 7.78 -4.35
N ASN A 20 3.32 7.00 -3.30
CA ASN A 20 2.30 6.14 -2.70
C ASN A 20 1.18 6.95 -2.03
N LEU A 21 1.51 8.04 -1.35
CA LEU A 21 0.51 8.97 -0.79
C LEU A 21 -0.33 9.61 -1.90
N ALA A 22 0.32 10.06 -2.99
CA ALA A 22 -0.37 10.65 -4.13
C ALA A 22 -1.35 9.66 -4.79
N PHE A 23 -0.96 8.39 -4.95
CA PHE A 23 -1.85 7.37 -5.50
C PHE A 23 -3.00 7.02 -4.55
N ARG A 24 -2.73 6.89 -3.24
CA ARG A 24 -3.77 6.68 -2.22
C ARG A 24 -4.82 7.79 -2.28
N ASP A 25 -4.38 9.03 -2.37
CA ASP A 25 -5.28 10.19 -2.37
C ASP A 25 -6.04 10.33 -3.69
N PHE A 26 -5.44 9.93 -4.81
CA PHE A 26 -6.14 9.74 -6.08
C PHE A 26 -7.27 8.71 -5.95
N LEU A 27 -7.00 7.52 -5.41
CA LEU A 27 -8.04 6.49 -5.21
C LEU A 27 -9.19 6.98 -4.34
N LYS A 28 -8.87 7.69 -3.24
CA LYS A 28 -9.89 8.31 -2.37
C LYS A 28 -10.75 9.33 -3.14
N LYS A 29 -10.12 10.19 -3.95
CA LYS A 29 -10.83 11.20 -4.77
C LYS A 29 -11.76 10.55 -5.80
N GLU A 30 -11.35 9.45 -6.41
CA GLU A 30 -12.15 8.71 -7.39
C GLU A 30 -13.19 7.78 -6.72
N ASN A 31 -13.31 7.80 -5.39
CA ASN A 31 -14.17 6.90 -4.61
C ASN A 31 -13.89 5.40 -4.86
N ILE A 32 -12.62 5.06 -5.12
CA ILE A 32 -12.16 3.69 -5.29
C ILE A 32 -11.67 3.17 -3.94
N HIS A 33 -12.26 2.07 -3.48
CA HIS A 33 -11.85 1.45 -2.21
C HIS A 33 -10.51 0.72 -2.36
N ALA A 34 -9.58 1.04 -1.46
CA ALA A 34 -8.32 0.33 -1.28
C ALA A 34 -7.95 0.29 0.21
N LYS A 35 -7.48 -0.86 0.68
CA LYS A 35 -6.86 -1.00 2.00
C LYS A 35 -5.44 -0.44 1.91
N TYR A 36 -5.21 0.70 2.56
CA TYR A 36 -3.90 1.36 2.61
C TYR A 36 -3.24 1.13 3.97
N VAL A 37 -2.02 0.60 3.98
CA VAL A 37 -1.24 0.29 5.20
C VAL A 37 0.18 0.83 5.06
N GLU A 38 0.59 1.71 5.96
CA GLU A 38 1.98 2.21 6.05
C GLU A 38 2.61 1.78 7.37
N ALA A 39 3.91 1.59 7.38
CA ALA A 39 4.70 1.25 8.56
C ALA A 39 6.16 1.70 8.37
N PRO A 40 6.96 1.82 9.45
CA PRO A 40 8.40 2.04 9.32
C PRO A 40 9.06 0.98 8.44
N GLY A 41 9.81 1.42 7.44
CA GLY A 41 10.50 0.61 6.46
C GLY A 41 11.04 1.43 5.29
N GLU A 42 12.11 0.92 4.70
CA GLU A 42 12.68 1.41 3.44
C GLU A 42 12.33 0.43 2.29
N HIS A 43 12.82 0.73 1.08
CA HIS A 43 12.65 -0.10 -0.11
C HIS A 43 13.49 -1.39 -0.09
N ASN A 44 13.17 -2.33 0.80
CA ASN A 44 13.95 -3.55 0.98
C ASN A 44 13.11 -4.78 1.37
N PHE A 45 13.74 -5.96 1.26
CA PHE A 45 13.08 -7.23 1.56
C PHE A 45 12.66 -7.38 3.02
N LYS A 46 13.28 -6.69 3.98
CA LYS A 46 12.86 -6.76 5.39
C LYS A 46 11.46 -6.17 5.56
N PHE A 47 11.16 -5.07 4.88
CA PHE A 47 9.82 -4.51 4.85
C PHE A 47 8.87 -5.44 4.07
N TRP A 48 9.26 -5.89 2.88
CA TRP A 48 8.39 -6.72 2.03
C TRP A 48 8.05 -8.09 2.63
N ASP A 49 8.98 -8.71 3.36
CA ASP A 49 8.77 -9.99 4.06
C ASP A 49 7.67 -9.87 5.11
N LYS A 50 7.64 -8.76 5.88
CA LYS A 50 6.54 -8.53 6.82
C LYS A 50 5.24 -8.14 6.13
N SER A 51 5.34 -7.32 5.08
CA SER A 51 4.17 -6.83 4.35
C SER A 51 3.44 -7.92 3.59
N ILE A 52 4.14 -8.93 3.06
CA ILE A 52 3.49 -10.04 2.35
C ILE A 52 2.66 -10.92 3.27
N GLU A 53 3.07 -11.13 4.54
CA GLU A 53 2.23 -11.82 5.54
C GLU A 53 0.88 -11.10 5.72
N ASN A 54 0.91 -9.77 5.89
CA ASN A 54 -0.32 -8.96 6.04
C ASN A 54 -1.22 -8.99 4.79
N VAL A 55 -0.62 -9.11 3.60
CA VAL A 55 -1.36 -9.26 2.33
C VAL A 55 -2.01 -10.64 2.26
N LEU A 56 -1.29 -11.71 2.64
CA LEU A 56 -1.83 -13.07 2.65
C LEU A 56 -2.95 -13.24 3.69
N GLU A 57 -2.86 -12.59 4.85
CA GLU A 57 -3.94 -12.55 5.85
C GLU A 57 -5.18 -11.76 5.40
N TRP A 58 -5.01 -10.88 4.41
CA TRP A 58 -6.11 -10.09 3.86
C TRP A 58 -6.87 -10.80 2.74
N LEU A 59 -6.22 -11.71 2.00
CA LEU A 59 -6.84 -12.54 0.96
C LEU A 59 -7.84 -13.55 1.54
#